data_AF-A0A6A8LSD8-F1
#
_entry.id   AF-A0A6A8LSD8-F1
#
_cell.length_a   1.000
_cell.length_b   1.000
_cell.length_c   1.000
_cell.angle_alpha   90.00
_cell.angle_beta   90.00
_cell.angle_gamma   90.00
#
_symmetry.space_group_name_H-M   'P 1'
#
loop_
_entity.id
_entity.type
_entity.pdbx_description
1 polymer ?
#
loop_
_entity_poly.entity_id
_entity_poly.type
_entity_poly.pdbx_seq_one_letter_code
_entity_poly.pdbx_strand_id
1 'polypeptide(L)'
;LNANNTKKVEVKIPIGSSNKQIGDILEKNNIIKSGIVFDYYVKTNKVGNFKAGYYQLSPSMTLDEIAKKLQQGGQSNPHSNGTILIKEGASIDQVADVVQKNTKFKKQDFLKLMNDANFL
;
A
#
# COMPACT_ATOMS: atom_id res chain seq x y z
N LEU A 1 -18.67 -1.10 -8.92
CA LEU A 1 -17.75 -1.60 -7.88
C LEU A 1 -17.83 -3.12 -7.79
N ASN A 2 -16.77 -3.83 -8.18
CA ASN A 2 -16.71 -5.29 -8.11
C ASN A 2 -16.21 -5.72 -6.72
N ALA A 3 -17.04 -6.43 -5.96
CA ALA A 3 -16.71 -6.89 -4.60
C ALA A 3 -15.55 -7.91 -4.57
N ASN A 4 -15.23 -8.54 -5.70
CA ASN A 4 -14.13 -9.50 -5.82
C ASN A 4 -12.80 -8.87 -6.30
N ASN A 5 -12.74 -7.53 -6.44
CA ASN A 5 -11.52 -6.88 -6.91
C ASN A 5 -10.53 -6.69 -5.76
N THR A 6 -9.53 -7.57 -5.71
CA THR A 6 -8.43 -7.56 -4.74
C THR A 6 -7.30 -6.61 -5.11
N LYS A 7 -7.43 -5.85 -6.21
CA LYS A 7 -6.43 -4.87 -6.63
C LYS A 7 -6.30 -3.80 -5.55
N LYS A 8 -5.09 -3.72 -4.98
CA LYS A 8 -4.72 -2.67 -4.03
C LYS A 8 -4.62 -1.35 -4.79
N VAL A 9 -5.37 -0.37 -4.34
CA VAL A 9 -5.33 1.02 -4.80
C VAL A 9 -4.72 1.85 -3.68
N GLU A 10 -3.79 2.72 -4.06
CA GLU A 10 -3.18 3.65 -3.13
C GLU A 10 -4.11 4.84 -2.90
N VAL A 11 -4.37 5.16 -1.63
CA VAL A 11 -5.19 6.29 -1.23
C VAL A 11 -4.43 7.13 -0.22
N LYS A 12 -4.41 8.44 -0.46
CA LYS A 12 -3.81 9.43 0.45
C LYS A 12 -4.88 10.01 1.37
N ILE A 13 -4.66 9.93 2.68
CA ILE A 13 -5.49 10.59 3.69
C ILE A 13 -4.72 11.81 4.24
N PRO A 14 -5.19 13.05 3.98
CA PRO A 14 -4.58 14.27 4.51
C PRO A 14 -4.66 14.35 6.04
N ILE A 15 -3.70 15.08 6.65
CA ILE A 15 -3.74 15.38 8.08
C ILE A 15 -4.92 16.30 8.41
N GLY A 16 -5.58 16.01 9.54
CA GLY A 16 -6.79 16.73 9.95
C GLY A 16 -8.05 16.37 9.17
N SER A 17 -8.03 15.32 8.34
CA SER A 17 -9.23 14.86 7.63
C SER A 17 -10.29 14.36 8.61
N SER A 18 -11.51 14.88 8.48
CA SER A 18 -12.69 14.39 9.20
C SER A 18 -13.17 13.03 8.66
N ASN A 19 -13.96 12.31 9.45
CA ASN A 19 -14.54 11.01 9.06
C ASN A 19 -15.29 11.08 7.72
N LYS A 20 -16.04 12.17 7.51
CA LYS A 20 -16.74 12.46 6.26
C LYS A 20 -15.77 12.62 5.09
N GLN A 21 -14.72 13.44 5.25
CA GLN A 21 -13.70 13.63 4.21
C GLN A 21 -12.98 12.33 3.87
N ILE A 22 -12.67 11.50 4.86
CA ILE A 22 -12.07 10.18 4.65
C ILE A 22 -13.02 9.30 3.83
N GLY A 23 -14.30 9.25 4.19
CA GLY A 23 -15.33 8.56 3.42
C GLY A 23 -15.41 9.04 1.97
N ASP A 24 -15.45 10.35 1.75
CA ASP A 24 -15.51 10.95 0.41
C ASP A 24 -14.26 10.60 -0.43
N ILE A 25 -13.07 10.59 0.20
CA ILE A 25 -11.82 10.21 -0.46
C ILE A 25 -11.85 8.72 -0.85
N LEU A 26 -12.30 7.85 0.05
CA LEU A 26 -12.40 6.41 -0.21
C LEU A 26 -13.42 6.11 -1.32
N GLU A 27 -14.52 6.84 -1.37
CA GLU A 27 -15.54 6.73 -2.42
C GLU A 27 -15.01 7.19 -3.77
N LYS A 28 -14.37 8.37 -3.83
CA LYS A 28 -13.72 8.89 -5.05
C LYS A 28 -12.68 7.93 -5.62
N ASN A 29 -11.92 7.25 -4.74
CA ASN A 29 -10.93 6.25 -5.13
C ASN A 29 -11.54 4.86 -5.40
N ASN A 30 -12.87 4.72 -5.43
CA ASN A 30 -13.57 3.46 -5.64
C ASN A 30 -13.12 2.35 -4.67
N ILE A 31 -12.78 2.70 -3.43
CA ILE A 31 -12.52 1.73 -2.35
C ILE A 31 -13.83 1.31 -1.70
N ILE A 32 -14.72 2.27 -1.44
CA ILE A 32 -16.03 2.02 -0.83
C ILE A 32 -17.15 2.43 -1.78
N LYS A 33 -18.34 1.86 -1.58
CA LYS A 33 -19.54 2.19 -2.36
C LYS A 33 -20.12 3.56 -2.05
N SER A 34 -19.96 4.03 -0.82
CA SER A 34 -20.47 5.35 -0.41
C SER A 34 -19.76 5.84 0.85
N GLY A 35 -19.29 7.09 0.83
CA GLY A 35 -18.70 7.76 1.99
C GLY A 35 -19.67 7.90 3.17
N ILE A 36 -20.97 8.00 2.89
CA ILE A 36 -22.04 8.11 3.89
C ILE A 36 -22.12 6.84 4.74
N VAL A 37 -22.02 5.67 4.11
CA VAL A 37 -22.06 4.37 4.82
C VAL A 37 -20.85 4.22 5.72
N PHE A 38 -19.67 4.69 5.27
CA PHE A 38 -18.47 4.70 6.09
C PHE A 38 -18.61 5.65 7.27
N ASP A 39 -19.07 6.89 7.07
CA ASP A 39 -19.32 7.84 8.17
C ASP A 39 -20.29 7.29 9.21
N TYR A 40 -21.38 6.65 8.77
CA TYR A 40 -22.34 5.99 9.65
C TYR A 40 -21.71 4.83 10.44
N TYR A 41 -20.91 3.98 9.77
CA TYR A 41 -20.19 2.88 10.42
C TYR A 41 -19.25 3.39 11.52
N VAL A 42 -18.48 4.43 11.21
CA VAL A 42 -17.50 5.03 12.12
C VAL A 42 -18.19 5.62 13.35
N LYS A 43 -19.30 6.35 13.15
CA LYS A 43 -20.10 6.92 14.25
C LYS A 43 -20.73 5.85 15.13
N THR A 44 -21.32 4.81 14.54
CA THR A 44 -22.04 3.75 15.26
C THR A 44 -21.09 2.89 16.09
N ASN A 45 -19.94 2.51 15.50
CA ASN A 45 -18.95 1.67 16.16
C ASN A 45 -18.00 2.46 17.06
N LYS A 46 -18.18 3.79 17.18
CA LYS A 46 -17.27 4.71 17.87
C LYS A 46 -15.81 4.54 17.44
N VAL A 47 -15.61 4.17 16.17
CA VAL A 47 -14.30 4.00 15.57
C VAL A 47 -13.83 5.39 15.17
N GLY A 48 -12.54 5.67 15.29
CA GLY A 48 -12.00 7.02 15.10
C GLY A 48 -10.49 7.03 15.29
N ASN A 49 -9.91 8.22 15.50
CA ASN A 49 -8.46 8.42 15.58
C ASN A 49 -7.71 7.93 14.33
N PHE A 50 -8.31 8.12 13.17
CA PHE A 50 -7.66 7.82 11.90
C PHE A 50 -6.42 8.66 11.73
N LYS A 51 -5.35 8.00 11.30
CA LYS A 51 -4.07 8.65 11.03
C LYS A 51 -4.05 9.14 9.59
N ALA A 52 -3.22 10.15 9.36
CA ALA A 52 -2.90 10.59 8.02
C ALA A 52 -1.83 9.68 7.41
N GLY A 53 -1.79 9.61 6.08
CA GLY A 53 -0.77 8.86 5.36
C GLY A 53 -1.29 8.22 4.09
N TYR A 54 -0.43 7.41 3.49
CA TYR A 54 -0.70 6.61 2.30
C TYR A 54 -1.13 5.20 2.72
N TYR A 55 -2.24 4.74 2.16
CA TYR A 55 -2.84 3.46 2.47
C TYR A 55 -3.05 2.65 1.21
N GLN A 56 -2.74 1.36 1.27
CA GLN A 56 -3.11 0.40 0.25
C GLN A 56 -4.39 -0.32 0.66
N LEU A 57 -5.48 0.02 -0.01
CA LEU A 57 -6.82 -0.52 0.25
C LEU A 57 -7.34 -1.20 -1.01
N SER A 58 -8.16 -2.23 -0.87
CA SER A 58 -8.85 -2.84 -1.99
C SER A 58 -10.37 -2.73 -1.79
N PRO A 59 -11.17 -2.60 -2.87
CA PRO A 59 -12.62 -2.57 -2.76
C PRO A 59 -13.25 -3.88 -2.28
N SER A 60 -12.46 -4.96 -2.23
CA SER A 60 -12.84 -6.21 -1.58
C SER A 60 -12.72 -6.20 -0.06
N MET A 61 -12.06 -5.19 0.55
CA MET A 61 -11.92 -5.08 2.00
C MET A 61 -13.24 -4.67 2.64
N THR A 62 -13.49 -5.18 3.85
CA THR A 62 -14.62 -4.78 4.67
C THR A 62 -14.39 -3.40 5.30
N LEU A 63 -15.48 -2.74 5.72
CA LEU A 63 -15.41 -1.45 6.41
C LEU A 63 -14.58 -1.53 7.71
N ASP A 64 -14.65 -2.66 8.42
CA ASP A 64 -13.86 -2.93 9.63
C ASP A 64 -12.36 -2.99 9.33
N GLU A 65 -11.96 -3.72 8.28
CA GLU A 65 -10.56 -3.79 7.87
C GLU A 65 -10.02 -2.44 7.43
N ILE A 66 -10.81 -1.68 6.68
CA ILE A 66 -10.44 -0.32 6.25
C ILE A 66 -10.27 0.58 7.48
N ALA A 67 -11.23 0.57 8.40
CA ALA A 67 -11.18 1.39 9.59
C ALA A 67 -9.99 1.03 10.50
N LYS A 68 -9.73 -0.27 10.72
CA LYS A 68 -8.55 -0.75 11.46
C LYS A 68 -7.24 -0.31 10.80
N LYS A 69 -7.12 -0.41 9.47
CA LYS A 69 -5.93 0.10 8.76
C LYS A 69 -5.74 1.59 8.98
N LEU A 70 -6.80 2.37 8.83
CA LEU A 70 -6.76 3.82 9.07
C LEU A 70 -6.33 4.16 10.51
N GLN A 71 -6.71 3.35 11.50
CA GLN A 71 -6.27 3.49 12.90
C GLN A 71 -4.81 3.09 13.13
N GLN A 72 -4.35 2.01 12.50
CA GLN A 72 -2.97 1.51 12.65
C GLN A 72 -1.91 2.49 12.17
N GLY A 73 -2.25 3.34 11.19
CA GLY A 73 -1.32 4.32 10.63
C GLY A 73 -1.00 4.05 9.17
N GLY A 74 -1.03 5.11 8.36
CA GLY A 74 -0.64 5.06 6.96
C GLY A 74 0.87 5.14 6.82
N GLN A 75 1.39 4.68 5.70
CA GLN A 75 2.79 4.93 5.38
C GLN A 75 3.00 6.43 5.16
N SER A 76 4.12 6.98 5.64
CA SER A 76 4.47 8.39 5.36
C SER A 76 4.75 8.62 3.88
N ASN A 77 5.16 7.56 3.18
CA ASN A 77 5.54 7.61 1.78
C ASN A 77 4.54 6.83 0.94
N PRO A 78 4.25 7.27 -0.30
CA PRO A 78 3.55 6.44 -1.27
C PRO A 78 4.32 5.14 -1.47
N HIS A 79 3.60 4.05 -1.64
CA HIS A 79 4.17 2.74 -1.86
C HIS A 79 4.95 2.78 -3.16
N SER A 80 6.28 2.92 -3.03
CA SER A 80 7.19 2.85 -4.16
C SER A 80 7.27 1.38 -4.58
N ASN A 81 6.35 0.99 -5.48
CA ASN A 81 6.46 -0.26 -6.23
C ASN A 81 7.76 -0.21 -7.04
N GLY A 82 8.88 -0.61 -6.43
CA GLY A 82 10.18 -0.69 -7.10
C GLY A 82 11.39 -0.25 -6.28
N THR A 83 11.24 0.29 -5.07
CA THR A 83 12.43 0.67 -4.28
C THR A 83 12.96 -0.54 -3.52
N ILE A 84 14.10 -1.05 -3.98
CA ILE A 84 14.84 -2.12 -3.31
C ILE A 84 15.84 -1.47 -2.36
N LEU A 85 15.64 -1.63 -1.05
CA LEU A 85 16.59 -1.14 -0.06
C LEU A 85 17.82 -2.06 -0.03
N ILE A 86 18.91 -1.60 -0.61
CA ILE A 86 20.22 -2.25 -0.52
C ILE A 86 20.97 -1.61 0.64
N LYS A 87 21.43 -2.42 1.59
CA LYS A 87 22.33 -1.94 2.66
C LYS A 87 23.71 -1.69 2.07
N GLU A 88 24.32 -0.57 2.45
CA GLU A 88 25.71 -0.26 2.11
C GLU A 88 26.62 -1.38 2.66
N GLY A 89 27.55 -1.88 1.84
CA GLY A 89 28.40 -3.02 2.16
C GLY A 89 27.78 -4.41 1.90
N ALA A 90 26.56 -4.49 1.35
CA ALA A 90 25.97 -5.76 0.95
C ALA A 90 26.70 -6.38 -0.25
N SER A 91 27.02 -7.67 -0.17
CA SER A 91 27.62 -8.42 -1.29
C SER A 91 26.65 -8.55 -2.46
N ILE A 92 27.16 -8.69 -3.68
CA ILE A 92 26.35 -8.88 -4.91
C ILE A 92 25.35 -10.03 -4.76
N ASP A 93 25.73 -11.12 -4.09
CA ASP A 93 24.83 -12.22 -3.73
C ASP A 93 23.64 -11.80 -2.87
N GLN A 94 23.88 -10.94 -1.87
CA GLN A 94 22.84 -10.44 -0.98
C GLN A 94 21.92 -9.47 -1.72
N VAL A 95 22.47 -8.64 -2.61
CA VAL A 95 21.67 -7.79 -3.50
C VAL A 95 20.79 -8.65 -4.39
N ALA A 96 21.34 -9.71 -4.99
CA ALA A 96 20.60 -10.64 -5.84
C ALA A 96 19.47 -11.36 -5.08
N ASP A 97 19.69 -11.72 -3.80
CA ASP A 97 18.65 -12.28 -2.93
C ASP A 97 17.54 -11.27 -2.60
N VAL A 98 17.90 -10.00 -2.34
CA VAL A 98 16.92 -8.94 -2.11
C VAL A 98 16.13 -8.65 -3.40
N VAL A 99 16.80 -8.62 -4.56
CA VAL A 99 16.16 -8.46 -5.88
C VAL A 99 15.21 -9.61 -6.17
N GLN A 100 15.61 -10.86 -5.93
CA GLN A 100 14.75 -12.02 -6.14
C GLN A 100 13.51 -12.01 -5.24
N LYS A 101 13.64 -11.52 -3.99
CA LYS A 101 12.52 -11.45 -3.05
C LYS A 101 11.54 -10.32 -3.36
N ASN A 102 12.03 -9.23 -3.95
CA ASN A 102 11.22 -8.03 -4.20
C ASN A 102 10.79 -7.88 -5.67
N THR A 103 11.27 -8.74 -6.57
CA THR A 103 10.98 -8.67 -8.00
C THR A 103 10.65 -10.06 -8.58
N LYS A 104 10.31 -10.11 -9.86
CA LYS A 104 10.07 -11.36 -10.59
C LYS A 104 11.36 -11.99 -11.14
N PHE A 105 12.51 -11.36 -10.94
CA PHE A 105 13.79 -11.81 -11.49
C PHE A 105 14.43 -12.86 -10.58
N LYS A 106 14.99 -13.92 -11.16
CA LYS A 106 15.70 -14.93 -10.39
C LYS A 106 17.10 -14.44 -10.04
N LYS A 107 17.59 -14.84 -8.87
CA LYS A 107 18.96 -14.58 -8.41
C LYS A 107 20.00 -14.98 -9.45
N GLN A 108 19.82 -16.15 -10.07
CA GLN A 108 20.75 -16.65 -11.09
C GLN A 108 20.81 -15.77 -12.34
N ASP A 109 19.68 -15.24 -12.79
CA ASP A 109 19.65 -14.38 -13.98
C ASP A 109 20.30 -13.02 -13.68
N PHE A 110 20.08 -12.49 -12.47
CA PHE A 110 20.73 -11.27 -11.99
C PHE A 110 22.26 -11.44 -11.86
N LEU A 111 22.73 -12.55 -11.26
CA LEU A 111 24.16 -12.83 -11.12
C LEU A 111 24.84 -13.08 -12.47
N LYS A 112 24.14 -13.70 -13.43
CA LYS A 112 24.65 -13.86 -14.79
C LYS A 112 24.82 -12.51 -15.49
N LEU A 113 23.82 -11.63 -15.39
CA LEU A 113 23.89 -10.28 -15.96
C LEU A 113 25.02 -9.45 -15.34
N MET A 114 25.21 -9.54 -14.03
CA MET A 114 26.28 -8.82 -13.33
C MET A 114 27.69 -9.33 -13.67
N ASN A 115 27.82 -10.58 -14.12
CA ASN A 115 29.09 -11.18 -14.54
C ASN A 115 29.27 -11.20 -16.06
N ASP A 116 28.31 -10.67 -16.83
CA ASP A 116 28.41 -10.59 -18.28
C ASP A 116 29.25 -9.38 -18.67
N ALA A 117 30.46 -9.65 -19.18
CA ALA A 117 31.41 -8.62 -19.62
C ALA A 117 30.89 -7.80 -20.82
N ASN A 118 29.86 -8.26 -21.53
CA ASN A 118 29.26 -7.54 -22.67
C ASN A 118 28.05 -6.68 -22.28
N PHE A 119 27.63 -6.68 -21.01
CA PHE A 119 26.54 -5.84 -20.54
C PHE A 119 26.97 -4.39 -20.25
N LEU A 120 28.28 -4.11 -20.28
CA LEU A 120 28.90 -2.79 -20.08
C LEU A 120 29.12 -2.03 -21.39
#